data_AF-A0A6A2WZL3-F1
#
_entry.id   AF-A0A6A2WZL3-F1
#
_cell.length_a   1.000
_cell.length_b   1.000
_cell.length_c   1.000
_cell.angle_alpha   90.00
_cell.angle_beta   90.00
_cell.angle_gamma   90.00
#
_symmetry.space_group_name_H-M   'P 1'
#
loop_
_entity.id
_entity.type
_entity.pdbx_description
1 polymer ?
#
loop_
_entity_poly.entity_id
_entity_poly.type
_entity_poly.pdbx_seq_one_letter_code
_entity_poly.pdbx_strand_id
1 'polypeptide(L)'
;MNVHLMQTANPSCLVYLVPKHSKARDMCSLPFNIYAFLMTHNSFANEDEPQNGARALMLHTYEYKGDIWLCHSFGGKCHDFTAFWLAICTLKQVEAFLSVNPLEIVTLFLEDYVETPNALSKLFQDAGLMKHWFPVSNMPRNGQDWPLVKYMVANNQRLVVFTSKESKQESEGIAYQWNYVVENQYGDDGEHPRECNNHGESAPLDDNEISGSDKPLPFDSNQRTAGNRWANFVAVNYYMLHISPVNIYRSEGGGVFQALDKLNGQLLCGCDDVHLCKPGSSPAKCSATKGL
;
A
#
# COMPACT_ATOMS: atom_id res chain seq x y z
N MET A 1 0.59 19.80 18.76
CA MET A 1 2.01 20.18 18.81
C MET A 1 2.70 19.40 17.70
N ASN A 2 3.37 20.10 16.79
CA ASN A 2 3.92 19.59 15.52
C ASN A 2 4.81 18.36 15.73
N VAL A 3 4.49 17.25 15.05
CA VAL A 3 5.46 16.16 14.84
C VAL A 3 6.16 16.45 13.52
N HIS A 4 7.22 17.25 13.61
CA HIS A 4 8.32 17.22 12.65
C HIS A 4 9.20 16.02 13.03
N LEU A 5 9.10 14.93 12.28
CA LEU A 5 10.03 13.79 12.26
C LEU A 5 10.05 13.34 10.79
N MET A 6 11.14 13.29 10.04
CA MET A 6 12.54 13.62 10.26
C MET A 6 13.12 13.72 8.85
N GLN A 7 13.48 14.93 8.40
CA GLN A 7 14.52 15.06 7.38
C GLN A 7 15.87 14.78 8.05
N THR A 8 16.77 14.15 7.31
CA THR A 8 18.20 13.89 7.61
C THR A 8 18.55 12.58 8.36
N ALA A 9 18.82 11.51 7.58
CA ALA A 9 20.04 10.70 7.67
C ALA A 9 20.13 9.74 6.47
N ASN A 10 21.33 9.66 5.87
CA ASN A 10 21.85 8.87 4.74
C ASN A 10 21.09 7.61 4.22
N PRO A 11 21.25 7.26 2.92
CA PRO A 11 20.36 6.39 2.13
C PRO A 11 20.67 4.91 2.33
N SER A 12 19.75 4.13 2.90
CA SER A 12 19.90 2.67 3.00
C SER A 12 18.55 1.98 3.28
N CYS A 13 17.62 1.84 2.32
CA CYS A 13 16.38 1.02 2.44
C CYS A 13 15.45 1.31 3.68
N LEU A 14 15.70 2.32 4.53
CA LEU A 14 15.50 2.12 5.99
C LEU A 14 14.24 2.64 6.67
N VAL A 15 13.25 3.29 6.01
CA VAL A 15 12.12 3.81 6.81
C VAL A 15 10.85 2.95 6.75
N TYR A 16 10.60 2.16 5.70
CA TYR A 16 9.29 1.47 5.60
C TYR A 16 9.29 0.04 5.06
N LEU A 17 10.44 -0.51 4.64
CA LEU A 17 10.50 -1.88 4.14
C LEU A 17 11.21 -2.75 5.16
N VAL A 18 10.44 -3.39 6.04
CA VAL A 18 11.00 -4.40 6.91
C VAL A 18 10.17 -5.67 6.85
N PRO A 19 10.79 -6.84 6.71
CA PRO A 19 10.01 -8.04 6.50
C PRO A 19 9.27 -8.49 7.76
N LYS A 20 8.09 -9.08 7.59
CA LYS A 20 7.36 -9.84 8.62
C LYS A 20 8.36 -10.81 9.30
N HIS A 21 8.76 -10.47 10.52
CA HIS A 21 9.56 -11.30 11.43
C HIS A 21 10.99 -11.66 10.99
N SER A 22 11.87 -10.67 10.80
CA SER A 22 13.32 -10.94 10.81
C SER A 22 14.08 -9.99 11.74
N LYS A 23 14.87 -10.55 12.68
CA LYS A 23 15.92 -9.83 13.43
C LYS A 23 17.19 -9.61 12.58
N ALA A 24 17.15 -9.99 11.30
CA ALA A 24 18.32 -9.99 10.42
C ALA A 24 18.45 -8.65 9.70
N ARG A 25 19.65 -8.08 9.79
CA ARG A 25 20.05 -6.74 9.32
C ARG A 25 20.06 -6.52 7.80
N ASP A 26 19.47 -7.42 7.00
CA ASP A 26 19.43 -7.29 5.55
C ASP A 26 17.99 -7.09 5.06
N MET A 27 17.49 -5.88 5.27
CA MET A 27 16.08 -5.49 5.17
C MET A 27 15.48 -5.60 3.76
N CYS A 28 16.30 -5.80 2.73
CA CYS A 28 15.87 -5.93 1.34
C CYS A 28 16.05 -7.40 0.82
N SER A 29 16.36 -8.37 1.70
CA SER A 29 16.65 -9.77 1.34
C SER A 29 15.48 -10.75 1.41
N LEU A 30 14.27 -10.31 1.78
CA LEU A 30 13.06 -11.15 1.74
C LEU A 30 12.18 -10.88 0.49
N PRO A 31 11.30 -11.84 0.13
CA PRO A 31 10.29 -11.66 -0.92
C PRO A 31 9.37 -10.46 -0.67
N PHE A 32 8.95 -9.77 -1.72
CA PHE A 32 8.07 -8.59 -1.63
C PHE A 32 6.76 -8.84 -0.85
N ASN A 33 6.18 -10.03 -0.98
CA ASN A 33 4.97 -10.44 -0.24
C ASN A 33 5.19 -10.67 1.26
N ILE A 34 6.42 -10.57 1.77
CA ILE A 34 6.71 -10.69 3.19
C ILE A 34 6.70 -9.33 3.90
N TYR A 35 6.60 -8.21 3.17
CA TYR A 35 6.54 -6.88 3.77
C TYR A 35 5.08 -6.42 3.92
N ALA A 36 4.80 -5.60 4.93
CA ALA A 36 3.56 -4.85 5.04
C ALA A 36 3.80 -3.38 4.71
N PHE A 37 2.96 -2.83 3.85
CA PHE A 37 3.04 -1.47 3.32
C PHE A 37 1.82 -0.64 3.74
N LEU A 38 2.05 0.63 4.05
CA LEU A 38 0.97 1.59 4.19
C LEU A 38 0.40 1.92 2.81
N MET A 39 -0.90 1.75 2.65
CA MET A 39 -1.65 2.10 1.46
C MET A 39 -2.64 3.22 1.76
N THR A 40 -2.74 4.20 0.88
CA THR A 40 -3.81 5.18 0.93
C THR A 40 -4.95 4.81 -0.01
N HIS A 41 -6.19 4.88 0.48
CA HIS A 41 -7.39 4.65 -0.31
C HIS A 41 -7.99 5.98 -0.72
N ASN A 42 -8.25 6.13 -2.02
CA ASN A 42 -8.82 7.35 -2.60
C ASN A 42 -8.07 8.63 -2.25
N SER A 43 -6.74 8.53 -2.12
CA SER A 43 -5.94 9.70 -1.85
C SER A 43 -5.66 10.42 -3.16
N PHE A 44 -6.44 11.48 -3.37
CA PHE A 44 -6.29 12.38 -4.50
C PHE A 44 -5.09 13.28 -4.23
N ALA A 45 -3.91 12.67 -4.33
CA ALA A 45 -2.57 13.21 -4.10
C ALA A 45 -2.56 14.69 -3.69
N ASN A 46 -2.53 14.93 -2.38
CA ASN A 46 -1.80 16.11 -1.91
C ASN A 46 -0.32 15.90 -2.26
N GLU A 47 0.39 16.98 -2.57
CA GLU A 47 1.79 17.00 -3.04
C GLU A 47 2.81 16.25 -2.13
N ASP A 48 2.38 15.80 -0.95
CA ASP A 48 3.20 15.22 0.12
C ASP A 48 2.95 13.73 0.43
N GLU A 49 2.03 13.02 -0.26
CA GLU A 49 1.64 11.66 0.15
C GLU A 49 2.76 10.59 0.11
N PRO A 50 3.56 10.47 -0.97
CA PRO A 50 4.74 9.60 -0.96
C PRO A 50 5.77 10.01 0.11
N GLN A 51 5.77 11.30 0.49
CA GLN A 51 6.65 11.88 1.50
C GLN A 51 6.20 11.55 2.93
N ASN A 52 4.95 11.12 3.12
CA ASN A 52 4.37 10.74 4.42
C ASN A 52 4.47 9.24 4.74
N GLY A 53 5.29 8.49 4.00
CA GLY A 53 5.62 7.09 4.30
C GLY A 53 4.69 6.04 3.66
N ALA A 54 3.66 6.47 2.92
CA ALA A 54 2.88 5.55 2.08
C ALA A 54 3.75 4.98 0.96
N ARG A 55 3.56 3.70 0.65
CA ARG A 55 4.26 2.98 -0.45
C ARG A 55 3.30 2.25 -1.38
N ALA A 56 2.00 2.36 -1.10
CA ALA A 56 0.94 1.96 -2.00
C ALA A 56 -0.14 3.05 -2.11
N LEU A 57 -0.70 3.22 -3.29
CA LEU A 57 -1.79 4.16 -3.56
C LEU A 57 -2.92 3.42 -4.28
N MET A 58 -4.17 3.60 -3.84
CA MET A 58 -5.34 3.19 -4.61
C MET A 58 -5.97 4.41 -5.28
N LEU A 59 -6.02 4.37 -6.61
CA LEU A 59 -6.38 5.47 -7.50
C LEU A 59 -7.57 5.07 -8.37
N HIS A 60 -8.63 5.86 -8.34
CA HIS A 60 -9.77 5.66 -9.22
C HIS A 60 -9.54 6.41 -10.53
N THR A 61 -9.33 5.69 -11.63
CA THR A 61 -9.00 6.29 -12.92
C THR A 61 -10.20 6.28 -13.85
N TYR A 62 -10.55 7.45 -14.38
CA TYR A 62 -11.66 7.64 -15.31
C TYR A 62 -11.23 8.41 -16.55
N GLU A 63 -11.87 8.12 -17.67
CA GLU A 63 -11.86 9.02 -18.83
C GLU A 63 -12.80 10.19 -18.59
N TYR A 64 -12.24 11.40 -18.66
CA TYR A 64 -13.02 12.61 -18.46
C TYR A 64 -12.41 13.79 -19.22
N LYS A 65 -13.25 14.53 -19.94
CA LYS A 65 -12.84 15.71 -20.75
C LYS A 65 -11.68 15.44 -21.71
N GLY A 66 -11.55 14.21 -22.22
CA GLY A 66 -10.52 13.82 -23.19
C GLY A 66 -9.18 13.40 -22.56
N ASP A 67 -9.07 13.38 -21.24
CA ASP A 67 -7.89 12.95 -20.48
C ASP A 67 -8.27 11.87 -19.45
N ILE A 68 -7.26 11.31 -18.77
CA ILE A 68 -7.46 10.40 -17.63
C ILE A 68 -7.38 11.19 -16.33
N TRP A 69 -8.44 11.11 -15.55
CA TRP A 69 -8.62 11.82 -14.29
C TRP A 69 -8.70 10.85 -13.11
N LEU A 70 -8.27 11.35 -11.96
CA LEU A 70 -8.53 10.75 -10.67
C LEU A 70 -9.87 11.29 -10.14
N CYS A 71 -10.86 10.41 -10.00
CA CYS A 71 -12.20 10.82 -9.56
C CYS A 71 -12.76 9.92 -8.45
N HIS A 72 -13.52 10.48 -7.51
CA HIS A 72 -14.32 9.68 -6.58
C HIS A 72 -15.79 9.76 -7.01
N SER A 73 -16.25 8.78 -7.77
CA SER A 73 -17.56 8.87 -8.43
C SER A 73 -18.30 7.54 -8.40
N PHE A 74 -19.51 7.54 -8.93
CA PHE A 74 -20.40 6.38 -8.93
C PHE A 74 -20.88 6.05 -10.35
N GLY A 75 -21.27 4.79 -10.58
CA GLY A 75 -21.82 4.34 -11.86
C GLY A 75 -20.84 4.40 -13.03
N GLY A 76 -19.53 4.34 -12.76
CA GLY A 76 -18.49 4.31 -13.79
C GLY A 76 -18.32 5.62 -14.56
N LYS A 77 -18.77 6.76 -14.02
CA LYS A 77 -18.70 8.06 -14.69
C LYS A 77 -18.06 9.10 -13.80
N CYS A 78 -17.14 9.89 -14.33
CA CYS A 78 -16.60 11.06 -13.66
C CYS A 78 -17.41 12.33 -14.01
N HIS A 79 -17.53 13.23 -13.04
CA HIS A 79 -18.28 14.49 -13.13
C HIS A 79 -17.41 15.66 -12.69
N ASP A 80 -17.79 16.89 -13.04
CA ASP A 80 -17.03 18.10 -12.70
C ASP A 80 -16.73 18.21 -11.20
N PHE A 81 -17.69 17.81 -10.34
CA PHE A 81 -17.57 17.88 -8.89
C PHE A 81 -16.89 16.66 -8.26
N THR A 82 -16.65 15.60 -9.03
CA THR A 82 -15.95 14.39 -8.59
C THR A 82 -14.55 14.24 -9.19
N ALA A 83 -14.18 15.09 -10.16
CA ALA A 83 -12.87 15.15 -10.78
C ALA A 83 -11.90 15.98 -9.92
N PHE A 84 -10.94 15.31 -9.27
CA PHE A 84 -10.01 15.99 -8.36
C PHE A 84 -8.73 16.43 -9.07
N TRP A 85 -8.07 15.49 -9.77
CA TRP A 85 -6.78 15.75 -10.40
C TRP A 85 -6.62 14.99 -11.70
N LEU A 86 -5.79 15.51 -12.61
CA LEU A 86 -5.32 14.75 -13.75
C LEU A 86 -4.38 13.63 -13.28
N ALA A 87 -4.59 12.40 -13.77
CA ALA A 87 -3.78 11.26 -13.37
C ALA A 87 -2.29 11.43 -13.72
N ILE A 88 -1.98 12.13 -14.84
CA ILE A 88 -0.60 12.39 -15.27
C ILE A 88 0.20 13.21 -14.23
N CYS A 89 -0.45 14.11 -13.49
CA CYS A 89 0.21 14.91 -12.46
C CYS A 89 0.68 14.02 -11.31
N THR A 90 -0.22 13.17 -10.79
CA THR A 90 0.11 12.22 -9.72
C THR A 90 1.19 11.22 -10.15
N LEU A 91 1.09 10.67 -11.36
CA LEU A 91 2.08 9.71 -11.85
C LEU A 91 3.47 10.33 -12.06
N LYS A 92 3.56 11.61 -12.46
CA LYS A 92 4.83 12.33 -12.49
C LYS A 92 5.42 12.56 -11.10
N GLN A 93 4.60 12.74 -10.07
CA GLN A 93 5.11 12.81 -8.69
C GLN A 93 5.66 11.45 -8.23
N VAL A 94 5.00 10.35 -8.59
CA VAL A 94 5.52 8.99 -8.33
C VAL A 94 6.86 8.77 -9.05
N GLU A 95 6.99 9.22 -10.29
CA GLU A 95 8.25 9.14 -11.04
C GLU A 95 9.35 9.95 -10.37
N ALA A 96 9.07 11.21 -9.99
CA ALA A 96 10.03 12.06 -9.30
C ALA A 96 10.48 11.43 -7.97
N PHE A 97 9.55 10.84 -7.21
CA PHE A 97 9.84 10.14 -5.97
C PHE A 97 10.75 8.92 -6.22
N LEU A 98 10.43 8.06 -7.18
CA LEU A 98 11.25 6.87 -7.49
C LEU A 98 12.64 7.25 -8.04
N SER A 99 12.75 8.38 -8.73
CA SER A 99 14.02 8.90 -9.27
C SER A 99 14.98 9.37 -8.18
N VAL A 100 14.50 10.02 -7.12
CA VAL A 100 15.35 10.48 -6.01
C VAL A 100 15.50 9.45 -4.89
N ASN A 101 14.67 8.40 -4.87
CA ASN A 101 14.71 7.31 -3.91
C ASN A 101 14.95 5.96 -4.59
N PRO A 102 16.21 5.60 -4.93
CA PRO A 102 16.51 4.43 -5.78
C PRO A 102 16.23 3.08 -5.12
N LEU A 103 16.02 3.05 -3.81
CA LEU A 103 15.77 1.82 -3.04
C LEU A 103 14.29 1.61 -2.75
N GLU A 104 13.44 2.56 -3.10
CA GLU A 104 12.01 2.51 -2.80
C GLU A 104 11.25 1.79 -3.91
N ILE A 105 10.21 1.05 -3.51
CA ILE A 105 9.22 0.42 -4.37
C ILE A 105 7.87 1.08 -4.10
N VAL A 106 7.11 1.36 -5.16
CA VAL A 106 5.74 1.89 -5.08
C VAL A 106 4.78 0.91 -5.72
N THR A 107 3.64 0.70 -5.07
CA THR A 107 2.53 -0.10 -5.61
C THR A 107 1.34 0.80 -5.94
N LEU A 108 0.74 0.62 -7.11
CA LEU A 108 -0.48 1.33 -7.50
C LEU A 108 -1.60 0.31 -7.70
N PHE A 109 -2.75 0.55 -7.08
CA PHE A 109 -4.00 -0.14 -7.35
C PHE A 109 -4.90 0.81 -8.13
N LEU A 110 -5.30 0.42 -9.34
CA LEU A 110 -6.17 1.22 -10.19
C LEU A 110 -7.59 0.67 -10.11
N GLU A 111 -8.50 1.43 -9.52
CA GLU A 111 -9.93 1.21 -9.77
C GLU A 111 -10.24 1.78 -11.15
N ASP A 112 -10.27 0.90 -12.14
CA ASP A 112 -10.11 1.23 -13.55
C ASP A 112 -11.44 1.34 -14.29
N TYR A 113 -11.79 2.57 -14.65
CA TYR A 113 -12.92 2.93 -15.50
C TYR A 113 -12.48 3.51 -16.86
N VAL A 114 -11.24 3.22 -17.29
CA VAL A 114 -10.67 3.69 -18.56
C VAL A 114 -10.92 2.66 -19.66
N GLU A 115 -11.84 2.97 -20.58
CA GLU A 115 -12.28 2.04 -21.63
C GLU A 115 -11.42 2.15 -22.91
N THR A 116 -10.81 3.30 -23.21
CA THR A 116 -9.99 3.47 -24.41
C THR A 116 -8.77 2.53 -24.35
N PRO A 117 -8.59 1.66 -25.36
CA PRO A 117 -7.46 0.73 -25.38
C PRO A 117 -6.11 1.45 -25.32
N ASN A 118 -5.20 0.97 -24.47
CA ASN A 118 -3.84 1.50 -24.29
C ASN A 118 -3.76 2.92 -23.71
N ALA A 119 -4.86 3.52 -23.27
CA ALA A 119 -4.83 4.87 -22.71
C ALA A 119 -4.05 4.92 -21.39
N LEU A 120 -4.19 3.91 -20.52
CA LEU A 120 -3.38 3.78 -19.31
C LEU A 120 -1.91 3.49 -19.64
N SER A 121 -1.64 2.57 -20.56
CA SER A 121 -0.28 2.28 -21.02
C SER A 121 0.44 3.53 -21.53
N LYS A 122 -0.24 4.35 -22.35
CA LYS A 122 0.28 5.63 -22.83
C LYS A 122 0.50 6.62 -21.69
N LEU A 123 -0.43 6.69 -20.74
CA LEU A 123 -0.31 7.57 -19.57
C LEU A 123 0.95 7.24 -18.74
N PHE A 124 1.21 5.97 -18.46
CA PHE A 124 2.43 5.54 -17.75
C PHE A 124 3.72 5.82 -18.55
N GLN A 125 3.68 5.65 -19.86
CA GLN A 125 4.78 6.00 -20.76
C GLN A 125 5.08 7.51 -20.70
N ASP A 126 4.04 8.34 -20.83
CA ASP A 126 4.16 9.80 -20.80
C ASP A 126 4.61 10.33 -19.42
N ALA A 127 4.26 9.60 -18.35
CA ALA A 127 4.74 9.88 -16.99
C ALA A 127 6.21 9.49 -16.78
N GLY A 128 6.82 8.74 -17.70
CA GLY A 128 8.20 8.23 -17.56
C GLY A 128 8.34 7.04 -16.61
N LEU A 129 7.22 6.41 -16.22
CA LEU A 129 7.19 5.33 -15.21
C LEU A 129 7.55 3.96 -15.77
N MET A 130 7.50 3.75 -17.08
CA MET A 130 7.78 2.45 -17.71
C MET A 130 9.19 1.93 -17.42
N LYS A 131 10.16 2.82 -17.16
CA LYS A 131 11.53 2.44 -16.76
C LYS A 131 11.59 1.77 -15.38
N HIS A 132 10.54 1.93 -14.56
CA HIS A 132 10.41 1.33 -13.23
C HIS A 132 9.49 0.11 -13.20
N TRP A 133 8.85 -0.24 -14.31
CA TRP A 133 7.75 -1.20 -14.37
C TRP A 133 8.17 -2.62 -13.93
N PHE A 134 7.42 -3.21 -13.00
CA PHE A 134 7.53 -4.62 -12.65
C PHE A 134 6.57 -5.45 -13.52
N PRO A 135 7.07 -6.33 -14.40
CA PRO A 135 6.23 -7.00 -15.39
C PRO A 135 5.42 -8.16 -14.82
N VAL A 136 4.21 -8.36 -15.35
CA VAL A 136 3.31 -9.49 -15.02
C VAL A 136 4.00 -10.86 -15.20
N SER A 137 4.90 -11.00 -16.18
CA SER A 137 5.67 -12.24 -16.39
C SER A 137 6.53 -12.65 -15.20
N ASN A 138 6.88 -11.69 -14.33
CA ASN A 138 7.70 -11.92 -13.15
C ASN A 138 6.88 -11.99 -11.86
N MET A 139 5.55 -11.80 -11.94
CA MET A 139 4.67 -11.97 -10.79
C MET A 139 4.48 -13.47 -10.50
N PRO A 140 4.49 -13.87 -9.22
CA PRO A 140 4.30 -15.27 -8.87
C PRO A 140 2.89 -15.74 -9.22
N ARG A 141 2.74 -17.06 -9.33
CA ARG A 141 1.48 -17.76 -9.53
C ARG A 141 1.33 -18.81 -8.45
N ASN A 142 0.10 -19.18 -8.11
CA ASN A 142 -0.19 -20.30 -7.21
C ASN A 142 0.54 -20.16 -5.85
N GLY A 143 0.47 -18.96 -5.26
CA GLY A 143 0.92 -18.70 -3.89
C GLY A 143 2.44 -18.68 -3.70
N GLN A 144 3.21 -18.75 -4.79
CA GLN A 144 4.67 -18.66 -4.71
C GLN A 144 5.13 -17.29 -4.20
N ASP A 145 6.33 -17.27 -3.63
CA ASP A 145 6.96 -16.03 -3.19
C ASP A 145 7.22 -15.09 -4.38
N TRP A 146 7.00 -13.79 -4.14
CA TRP A 146 7.43 -12.74 -5.05
C TRP A 146 8.97 -12.69 -5.11
N PRO A 147 9.55 -12.05 -6.15
CA PRO A 147 11.00 -11.82 -6.15
C PRO A 147 11.47 -11.09 -4.89
N LEU A 148 12.71 -11.35 -4.52
CA LEU A 148 13.34 -10.64 -3.41
C LEU A 148 13.41 -9.15 -3.74
N VAL A 149 13.13 -8.30 -2.75
CA VAL A 149 13.14 -6.83 -2.91
C VAL A 149 14.47 -6.34 -3.47
N LYS A 150 15.60 -6.90 -3.03
CA LYS A 150 16.94 -6.57 -3.57
C LYS A 150 17.06 -6.80 -5.07
N TYR A 151 16.39 -7.80 -5.62
CA TYR A 151 16.41 -8.05 -7.07
C TYR A 151 15.46 -7.12 -7.81
N MET A 152 14.28 -6.81 -7.24
CA MET A 152 13.39 -5.79 -7.80
C MET A 152 14.12 -4.44 -7.91
N VAL A 153 14.79 -4.03 -6.83
CA VAL A 153 15.58 -2.79 -6.76
C VAL A 153 16.76 -2.83 -7.73
N ALA A 154 17.57 -3.89 -7.72
CA ALA A 154 18.74 -3.99 -8.58
C ALA A 154 18.41 -3.95 -10.08
N ASN A 155 17.23 -4.46 -10.47
CA ASN A 155 16.75 -4.41 -11.86
C ASN A 155 15.92 -3.15 -12.17
N ASN A 156 15.84 -2.20 -11.23
CA ASN A 156 14.99 -1.01 -11.30
C ASN A 156 13.50 -1.33 -11.55
N GLN A 157 13.02 -2.54 -11.25
CA GLN A 157 11.63 -2.96 -11.35
C GLN A 157 10.89 -2.62 -10.05
N ARG A 158 10.67 -1.33 -9.82
CA ARG A 158 10.26 -0.74 -8.54
C ARG A 158 8.85 -0.13 -8.54
N LEU A 159 8.11 -0.32 -9.62
CA LEU A 159 6.71 0.07 -9.74
C LEU A 159 5.86 -1.17 -10.02
N VAL A 160 5.03 -1.56 -9.04
CA VAL A 160 4.05 -2.64 -9.18
C VAL A 160 2.69 -2.02 -9.44
N VAL A 161 1.99 -2.41 -10.50
CA VAL A 161 0.69 -1.81 -10.85
C VAL A 161 -0.35 -2.90 -11.02
N PHE A 162 -1.45 -2.75 -10.30
CA PHE A 162 -2.64 -3.57 -10.38
C PHE A 162 -3.81 -2.78 -10.95
N THR A 163 -4.74 -3.46 -11.61
CA THR A 163 -6.00 -2.91 -12.13
C THR A 163 -7.17 -3.79 -11.71
N SER A 164 -8.32 -3.17 -11.46
CA SER A 164 -9.59 -3.86 -11.22
C SER A 164 -10.23 -4.41 -12.50
N LYS A 165 -9.69 -4.15 -13.70
CA LYS A 165 -10.22 -4.59 -14.99
C LYS A 165 -9.43 -5.78 -15.55
N GLU A 166 -10.02 -6.98 -15.49
CA GLU A 166 -9.37 -8.24 -15.89
C GLU A 166 -8.73 -8.21 -17.29
N SER A 167 -9.43 -7.65 -18.28
CA SER A 167 -8.98 -7.63 -19.68
C SER A 167 -7.67 -6.87 -19.90
N LYS A 168 -7.29 -5.95 -18.99
CA LYS A 168 -6.05 -5.16 -19.07
C LYS A 168 -4.79 -5.98 -18.84
N GLN A 169 -4.89 -7.12 -18.17
CA GLN A 169 -3.72 -8.00 -17.99
C GLN A 169 -3.24 -8.57 -19.30
N GLU A 170 -4.16 -9.07 -20.13
CA GLU A 170 -3.80 -9.62 -21.44
C GLU A 170 -3.55 -8.53 -22.48
N SER A 171 -4.37 -7.47 -22.49
CA SER A 171 -4.31 -6.45 -23.54
C SER A 171 -3.22 -5.39 -23.32
N GLU A 172 -2.92 -5.03 -22.07
CA GLU A 172 -2.00 -3.93 -21.73
C GLU A 172 -0.84 -4.37 -20.82
N GLY A 173 -0.87 -5.60 -20.29
CA GLY A 173 0.16 -6.08 -19.36
C GLY A 173 0.06 -5.46 -17.97
N ILE A 174 -1.11 -4.93 -17.58
CA ILE A 174 -1.38 -4.40 -16.24
C ILE A 174 -2.02 -5.51 -15.40
N ALA A 175 -1.41 -5.87 -14.28
CA ALA A 175 -1.82 -7.03 -13.50
C ALA A 175 -3.26 -6.94 -12.98
N TYR A 176 -4.09 -7.94 -13.26
CA TYR A 176 -5.43 -7.98 -12.69
C TYR A 176 -5.33 -8.29 -11.20
N GLN A 177 -5.80 -7.37 -10.36
CA GLN A 177 -5.49 -7.39 -8.92
C GLN A 177 -5.92 -8.71 -8.25
N TRP A 178 -7.10 -9.23 -8.60
CA TRP A 178 -7.69 -10.39 -7.95
C TRP A 178 -6.98 -11.71 -8.24
N ASN A 179 -6.03 -11.73 -9.18
CA ASN A 179 -5.11 -12.86 -9.36
C ASN A 179 -3.98 -12.90 -8.31
N TYR A 180 -3.73 -11.80 -7.61
CA TYR A 180 -2.51 -11.61 -6.80
C TYR A 180 -2.78 -11.12 -5.38
N VAL A 181 -3.95 -10.56 -5.12
CA VAL A 181 -4.31 -10.01 -3.80
C VAL A 181 -5.66 -10.56 -3.34
N VAL A 182 -5.78 -10.63 -2.04
CA VAL A 182 -7.01 -10.90 -1.32
C VAL A 182 -7.32 -9.72 -0.42
N GLU A 183 -8.57 -9.33 -0.36
CA GLU A 183 -9.03 -8.16 0.37
C GLU A 183 -10.14 -8.53 1.34
N ASN A 184 -10.07 -8.02 2.57
CA ASN A 184 -11.15 -8.12 3.53
C ASN A 184 -12.24 -7.07 3.23
N GLN A 185 -13.48 -7.38 3.53
CA GLN A 185 -14.57 -6.41 3.45
C GLN A 185 -14.25 -5.20 4.34
N TYR A 186 -14.46 -4.00 3.80
CA TYR A 186 -14.22 -2.73 4.50
C TYR A 186 -15.52 -2.16 5.09
N GLY A 187 -15.38 -1.20 6.00
CA GLY A 187 -16.50 -0.50 6.64
C GLY A 187 -17.25 -1.36 7.66
N ASP A 188 -18.43 -0.89 8.07
CA ASP A 188 -19.24 -1.53 9.11
C ASP A 188 -19.64 -2.97 8.75
N ASP A 189 -19.81 -3.27 7.45
CA ASP A 189 -20.14 -4.60 6.93
C ASP A 189 -18.98 -5.60 7.04
N GLY A 190 -17.75 -5.10 7.19
CA GLY A 190 -16.54 -5.91 7.41
C GLY A 190 -16.09 -5.95 8.87
N GLU A 191 -16.55 -5.01 9.71
CA GLU A 191 -16.15 -4.88 11.10
C GLU A 191 -17.03 -5.74 12.03
N HIS A 192 -16.77 -7.04 12.04
CA HIS A 192 -17.48 -7.99 12.90
C HIS A 192 -16.51 -8.74 13.83
N PRO A 193 -16.76 -8.79 15.15
CA PRO A 193 -15.87 -9.48 16.07
C PRO A 193 -15.72 -10.95 15.72
N ARG A 194 -14.47 -11.40 15.49
CA ARG A 194 -14.10 -12.79 15.16
C ARG A 194 -14.51 -13.26 13.76
N GLU A 195 -15.09 -12.37 12.96
CA GLU A 195 -15.45 -12.62 11.57
C GLU A 195 -14.55 -11.77 10.67
N CYS A 196 -14.17 -12.32 9.53
CA CYS A 196 -13.35 -11.63 8.56
C CYS A 196 -13.83 -12.11 7.19
N ASN A 197 -14.71 -11.32 6.58
CA ASN A 197 -15.29 -11.62 5.28
C ASN A 197 -14.37 -11.07 4.19
N ASN A 198 -14.27 -11.77 3.05
CA ASN A 198 -13.59 -11.23 1.87
C ASN A 198 -14.47 -10.19 1.16
N HIS A 199 -13.82 -9.28 0.43
CA HIS A 199 -14.48 -8.43 -0.56
C HIS A 199 -15.11 -9.30 -1.66
N GLY A 200 -16.22 -8.84 -2.26
CA GLY A 200 -17.03 -9.66 -3.17
C GLY A 200 -16.29 -10.24 -4.37
N GLU A 201 -15.37 -9.47 -4.95
CA GLU A 201 -14.53 -9.85 -6.09
C GLU A 201 -13.24 -10.56 -5.67
N SER A 202 -12.90 -10.54 -4.38
CA SER A 202 -11.74 -11.24 -3.84
C SER A 202 -12.03 -12.71 -3.64
N ALA A 203 -11.00 -13.54 -3.80
CA ALA A 203 -11.03 -14.91 -3.30
C ALA A 203 -11.16 -14.96 -1.75
N PRO A 204 -11.54 -16.12 -1.18
CA PRO A 204 -11.64 -16.30 0.27
C PRO A 204 -10.37 -15.94 1.03
N LEU A 205 -10.54 -15.50 2.28
CA LEU A 205 -9.42 -15.09 3.11
C LEU A 205 -8.59 -16.27 3.68
N ASP A 206 -8.89 -17.49 3.31
CA ASP A 206 -8.15 -18.72 3.62
C ASP A 206 -7.65 -19.43 2.37
N ASP A 207 -7.72 -18.79 1.20
CA ASP A 207 -7.19 -19.32 -0.04
C ASP A 207 -5.65 -19.32 -0.04
N ASN A 208 -5.08 -20.52 0.07
CA ASN A 208 -3.64 -20.76 0.11
C ASN A 208 -2.98 -20.61 -1.27
N GLU A 209 -3.74 -20.51 -2.37
CA GLU A 209 -3.20 -20.38 -3.72
C GLU A 209 -2.91 -18.94 -4.13
N ILE A 210 -3.42 -17.94 -3.42
CA ILE A 210 -3.28 -16.52 -3.79
C ILE A 210 -2.34 -15.77 -2.85
N SER A 211 -2.16 -16.25 -1.62
CA SER A 211 -1.35 -15.58 -0.59
C SER A 211 -0.15 -16.41 -0.12
N GLY A 212 1.06 -15.92 -0.34
CA GLY A 212 2.26 -16.50 0.26
C GLY A 212 2.59 -15.85 1.60
N SER A 213 2.19 -16.46 2.73
CA SER A 213 2.94 -16.49 4.01
C SER A 213 2.12 -17.07 5.18
N ASP A 214 2.30 -18.35 5.50
CA ASP A 214 1.77 -18.99 6.73
C ASP A 214 2.85 -19.03 7.82
N LYS A 215 2.76 -18.17 8.86
CA LYS A 215 3.57 -18.35 10.08
C LYS A 215 2.78 -18.00 11.37
N PRO A 216 2.75 -18.88 12.39
CA PRO A 216 1.91 -18.70 13.58
C PRO A 216 2.63 -17.99 14.75
N LEU A 217 2.03 -16.94 15.35
CA LEU A 217 2.26 -16.34 16.69
C LEU A 217 1.09 -15.38 17.09
N PRO A 218 0.90 -14.89 18.34
CA PRO A 218 -0.32 -15.11 19.13
C PRO A 218 -1.51 -14.14 18.92
N PHE A 219 -2.68 -14.79 18.78
CA PHE A 219 -4.02 -14.42 19.26
C PHE A 219 -4.55 -13.00 18.96
N ASP A 220 -4.92 -12.80 17.69
CA ASP A 220 -6.13 -12.06 17.33
C ASP A 220 -7.13 -13.05 16.69
N SER A 221 -8.42 -12.95 17.03
CA SER A 221 -9.46 -13.80 16.46
C SER A 221 -9.58 -13.63 14.94
N ASN A 222 -9.39 -12.41 14.44
CA ASN A 222 -9.55 -12.12 13.01
C ASN A 222 -8.42 -12.75 12.18
N GLN A 223 -7.24 -12.88 12.78
CA GLN A 223 -6.09 -13.53 12.15
C GLN A 223 -6.29 -15.04 11.98
N ARG A 224 -6.96 -15.71 12.94
CA ARG A 224 -7.32 -17.13 12.81
C ARG A 224 -8.32 -17.36 11.68
N THR A 225 -9.29 -16.46 11.55
CA THR A 225 -10.30 -16.51 10.47
C THR A 225 -9.65 -16.30 9.11
N ALA A 226 -8.62 -15.45 9.02
CA ALA A 226 -7.83 -15.26 7.81
C ALA A 226 -6.71 -16.31 7.61
N GLY A 227 -6.85 -17.52 8.16
CA GLY A 227 -5.89 -18.62 7.95
C GLY A 227 -4.51 -18.43 8.59
N ASN A 228 -4.37 -17.56 9.59
CA ASN A 228 -3.10 -17.06 10.15
C ASN A 228 -2.25 -16.22 9.17
N ARG A 229 -2.89 -15.69 8.12
CA ARG A 229 -2.22 -14.80 7.16
C ARG A 229 -2.11 -13.38 7.70
N TRP A 230 -1.10 -12.68 7.22
CA TRP A 230 -0.80 -11.30 7.61
C TRP A 230 -1.06 -10.35 6.45
N ALA A 231 -1.63 -9.18 6.72
CA ALA A 231 -1.85 -8.15 5.71
C ALA A 231 -0.53 -7.70 5.05
N ASN A 232 -0.58 -7.53 3.73
CA ASN A 232 0.50 -6.96 2.93
C ASN A 232 0.33 -5.46 2.73
N PHE A 233 -0.92 -5.01 2.67
CA PHE A 233 -1.26 -3.60 2.53
C PHE A 233 -2.25 -3.25 3.64
N VAL A 234 -1.97 -2.16 4.34
CA VAL A 234 -2.91 -1.57 5.31
C VAL A 234 -3.48 -0.32 4.69
N ALA A 235 -4.73 -0.41 4.23
CA ALA A 235 -5.43 0.70 3.61
C ALA A 235 -5.90 1.71 4.67
N VAL A 236 -5.67 3.00 4.43
CA VAL A 236 -6.27 4.09 5.19
C VAL A 236 -7.01 5.03 4.27
N ASN A 237 -8.26 5.34 4.65
CA ASN A 237 -9.06 6.35 3.99
C ASN A 237 -8.53 7.75 4.35
N TYR A 238 -7.94 8.43 3.37
CA TYR A 238 -7.65 9.85 3.46
C TYR A 238 -8.78 10.61 2.75
N TYR A 239 -9.91 10.81 3.43
CA TYR A 239 -10.92 11.72 2.92
C TYR A 239 -10.41 13.16 3.05
N MET A 240 -10.14 13.82 1.91
CA MET A 240 -10.04 15.28 1.86
C MET A 240 -11.42 15.88 2.13
N LEU A 241 -11.77 16.09 3.40
CA LEU A 241 -12.89 16.96 3.77
C LEU A 241 -12.46 18.42 3.58
N HIS A 242 -12.59 18.95 2.36
CA HIS A 242 -12.70 20.41 2.18
C HIS A 242 -14.13 20.94 2.39
N ILE A 243 -15.02 20.13 2.98
CA ILE A 243 -16.39 20.54 3.31
C ILE A 243 -16.87 19.84 4.60
N SER A 244 -16.39 20.25 5.77
CA SER A 244 -17.19 20.41 7.02
C SER A 244 -16.30 20.47 8.26
N PRO A 245 -16.70 21.22 9.31
CA PRO A 245 -16.00 21.29 10.60
C PRO A 245 -16.29 20.06 11.47
N VAL A 246 -16.28 18.87 10.88
CA VAL A 246 -16.46 17.62 11.63
C VAL A 246 -15.08 17.18 12.11
N ASN A 247 -14.93 17.10 13.43
CA ASN A 247 -13.74 16.65 14.10
C ASN A 247 -13.30 15.29 13.53
N ILE A 248 -12.19 15.27 12.78
CA ILE A 248 -11.46 14.04 12.48
C ILE A 248 -10.99 13.49 13.82
N TYR A 249 -11.61 12.42 14.30
CA TYR A 249 -11.17 11.73 15.51
C TYR A 249 -9.74 11.21 15.27
N ARG A 250 -8.76 11.90 15.83
CA ARG A 250 -7.39 11.38 15.96
C ARG A 250 -7.47 10.13 16.83
N SER A 251 -7.05 8.98 16.31
CA SER A 251 -6.86 7.79 17.13
C SER A 251 -5.72 8.05 18.12
N GLU A 252 -6.02 8.01 19.43
CA GLU A 252 -5.01 8.16 20.48
C GLU A 252 -4.22 6.86 20.72
N GLY A 253 -4.65 5.74 20.15
CA GLY A 253 -4.07 4.40 20.33
C GLY A 253 -3.09 3.97 19.24
N GLY A 254 -2.21 4.85 18.74
CA GLY A 254 -1.13 4.52 17.80
C GLY A 254 -1.58 4.29 16.35
N GLY A 255 -2.85 3.92 16.16
CA GLY A 255 -3.56 3.88 14.88
C GLY A 255 -2.87 2.99 13.83
N VAL A 256 -2.93 3.43 12.57
CA VAL A 256 -2.34 2.71 11.42
C VAL A 256 -0.83 2.48 11.58
N PHE A 257 -0.12 3.40 12.23
CA PHE A 257 1.33 3.29 12.41
C PHE A 257 1.69 2.16 13.38
N GLN A 258 0.94 1.99 14.46
CA GLN A 258 1.14 0.87 15.38
C GLN A 258 0.75 -0.47 14.72
N ALA A 259 -0.33 -0.50 13.93
CA ALA A 259 -0.70 -1.68 13.17
C ALA A 259 0.41 -2.08 12.19
N LEU A 260 0.91 -1.13 11.39
CA LEU A 260 1.99 -1.36 10.44
C LEU A 260 3.30 -1.80 11.12
N ASP A 261 3.66 -1.17 12.24
CA ASP A 261 4.84 -1.56 13.02
C ASP A 261 4.69 -2.98 13.55
N LYS A 262 3.52 -3.34 14.10
CA LYS A 262 3.22 -4.70 14.56
C LYS A 262 3.31 -5.73 13.43
N LEU A 263 2.74 -5.44 12.25
CA LEU A 263 2.80 -6.31 11.07
C LEU A 263 4.24 -6.55 10.60
N ASN A 264 5.09 -5.53 10.69
CA ASN A 264 6.49 -5.65 10.29
C ASN A 264 7.37 -6.22 11.42
N GLY A 265 6.87 -6.36 12.66
CA GLY A 265 7.62 -6.96 13.77
C GLY A 265 8.23 -5.97 14.76
N GLN A 266 7.54 -4.85 15.01
CA GLN A 266 7.81 -3.83 16.02
C GLN A 266 9.17 -3.14 15.86
N LEU A 267 9.45 -2.62 14.67
CA LEU A 267 10.81 -2.26 14.28
C LEU A 267 11.14 -0.81 14.55
N LEU A 268 10.13 0.04 14.72
CA LEU A 268 10.33 1.44 15.09
C LEU A 268 11.20 1.54 16.35
N CYS A 269 11.00 0.64 17.33
CA CYS A 269 11.81 0.63 18.54
C CYS A 269 11.84 -0.71 19.32
N GLY A 270 11.18 -1.77 18.84
CA GLY A 270 11.07 -3.05 19.53
C GLY A 270 9.96 -3.10 20.58
N CYS A 271 8.97 -2.20 20.51
CA CYS A 271 7.92 -2.07 21.52
C CYS A 271 6.55 -2.49 20.98
N ASP A 272 5.70 -3.02 21.86
CA ASP A 272 4.31 -3.36 21.53
C ASP A 272 3.43 -2.13 21.22
N ASP A 273 3.87 -0.95 21.66
CA ASP A 273 3.21 0.33 21.44
C ASP A 273 4.23 1.37 20.91
N VAL A 274 3.88 1.97 19.77
CA VAL A 274 4.68 2.97 19.07
C VAL A 274 4.87 4.25 19.90
N HIS A 275 3.94 4.57 20.79
CA HIS A 275 4.04 5.72 21.69
C HIS A 275 5.15 5.54 22.73
N LEU A 276 5.61 4.29 22.93
CA LEU A 276 6.73 3.99 23.81
C LEU A 276 8.09 4.22 23.12
N CYS A 277 8.12 4.42 21.80
CA CYS A 277 9.34 4.72 21.06
C CYS A 277 9.91 6.10 21.44
N LYS A 278 11.22 6.16 21.71
CA LYS A 278 11.92 7.43 21.96
C LYS A 278 12.44 8.04 20.64
N PRO A 279 12.32 9.36 20.41
CA PRO A 279 12.92 10.00 19.24
C PRO A 279 14.43 9.74 19.16
N GLY A 280 14.92 9.25 18.01
CA GLY A 280 16.34 9.00 17.77
C GLY A 280 16.93 7.76 18.46
N SER A 281 16.12 6.85 19.00
CA SER A 281 16.64 5.62 19.61
C SER A 281 16.90 4.49 18.60
N SER A 282 18.02 3.76 18.80
CA SER A 282 18.27 2.45 18.20
C SER A 282 17.22 1.42 18.66
N PRO A 283 17.09 0.25 17.99
CA PRO A 283 16.18 -0.82 18.43
C PRO A 283 16.44 -1.19 19.90
N ALA A 284 15.37 -1.38 20.69
CA ALA A 284 15.33 -1.78 22.11
C ALA A 284 15.35 -0.68 23.20
N LYS A 285 14.74 0.50 22.98
CA LYS A 285 14.54 1.49 24.07
C LYS A 285 13.08 1.97 24.17
N CYS A 286 12.21 1.11 24.68
CA CYS A 286 10.86 1.49 25.10
C CYS A 286 10.90 2.42 26.33
N SER A 287 10.05 3.43 26.36
CA SER A 287 9.78 4.19 27.57
C SER A 287 9.08 3.28 28.60
N ALA A 288 9.49 3.33 29.87
CA ALA A 288 8.83 2.56 30.91
C ALA A 288 7.35 3.00 31.02
N THR A 289 6.44 2.04 31.04
CA THR A 289 5.03 2.27 31.35
C THR A 289 4.94 2.94 32.73
N LYS A 290 4.34 4.14 32.81
CA LYS A 290 3.86 4.64 34.09
C LYS A 290 2.69 3.73 34.48
N GLY A 291 2.96 2.78 35.38
CA GLY A 291 1.92 1.99 36.01
C GLY A 291 0.89 2.91 36.64
N LEU A 292 -0.38 2.66 36.34
CA LEU A 292 -1.50 3.04 37.18
C LEU A 292 -1.76 1.90 38.17
#